data_AF-A0A1R1LZ28-F1
#
_entry.id   AF-A0A1R1LZ28-F1
#
_cell.length_a   1.000
_cell.length_b   1.000
_cell.length_c   1.000
_cell.angle_alpha   90.00
_cell.angle_beta   90.00
_cell.angle_gamma   90.00
#
_symmetry.space_group_name_H-M   'P 1'
#
loop_
_entity.id
_entity.type
_entity.pdbx_description
1 polymer ?
#
loop_
_entity_poly.entity_id
_entity_poly.type
_entity_poly.pdbx_seq_one_letter_code
_entity_poly.pdbx_strand_id
1 'polypeptide(L)'
;MLSVKNSPANIRHHRFNNYPMKPWKNGQGSTLEAASSCDQQGNADGRWRVSIALLNENSAYSDFCGYTRSQLMLEGEPVTLTVQQSSGTEQRIVMQPLSLLRFDGGAEVCCDLRAPGVKMFNLMSRDNKTSHVLEALYSADLPARPDSSGEALLIFTLSTNVELQVGQQGYSLGQFDLLEVQQPEGQVICVQSAVGGDVSAIIVRIGGSSSLPLKPDEVSNNLAAKLEQL
;
A
#
# COMPACT_ATOMS: atom_id res chain seq x y z
N MET A 1 36.60 -3.10 12.00
CA MET A 1 35.71 -2.50 10.98
C MET A 1 35.04 -3.65 10.25
N LEU A 2 33.84 -4.05 10.68
CA LEU A 2 33.11 -5.14 10.04
C LEU A 2 32.64 -4.64 8.68
N SER A 3 33.17 -5.23 7.61
CA SER A 3 32.67 -5.01 6.25
C SER A 3 31.24 -5.52 6.20
N VAL A 4 30.27 -4.60 6.13
CA VAL A 4 28.88 -4.94 5.82
C VAL A 4 28.92 -5.51 4.40
N LYS A 5 28.78 -6.83 4.31
CA LYS A 5 28.65 -7.50 3.02
C LYS A 5 27.27 -7.09 2.46
N ASN A 6 27.25 -6.15 1.53
CA ASN A 6 26.08 -5.86 0.70
C ASN A 6 25.77 -7.11 -0.14
N SER A 7 25.03 -8.05 0.44
CA SER A 7 24.38 -9.09 -0.35
C SER A 7 23.35 -8.39 -1.24
N PRO A 8 23.24 -8.74 -2.53
CA PRO A 8 22.25 -8.11 -3.39
C PRO A 8 20.86 -8.40 -2.84
N ALA A 9 20.07 -7.36 -2.57
CA ALA A 9 18.68 -7.54 -2.20
C ALA A 9 17.94 -8.27 -3.33
N ASN A 10 17.04 -9.18 -2.97
CA ASN A 10 16.16 -9.82 -3.95
C ASN A 10 15.06 -8.80 -4.32
N ILE A 11 15.15 -8.26 -5.54
CA ILE A 11 14.28 -7.18 -6.01
C ILE A 11 13.33 -7.72 -7.07
N ARG A 12 12.04 -7.40 -6.94
CA ARG A 12 11.00 -7.77 -7.90
C ARG A 12 10.24 -6.53 -8.34
N HIS A 13 10.07 -6.38 -9.65
CA HIS A 13 9.24 -5.35 -10.24
C HIS A 13 7.94 -5.99 -10.73
N HIS A 14 6.85 -5.72 -10.02
CA HIS A 14 5.51 -6.16 -10.39
C HIS A 14 4.85 -5.03 -11.19
N ARG A 15 4.62 -5.29 -12.49
CA ARG A 15 4.03 -4.29 -13.39
C ARG A 15 2.51 -4.32 -13.30
N PHE A 16 1.86 -3.15 -13.24
CA PHE A 16 0.41 -3.04 -13.08
C PHE A 16 -0.37 -3.84 -14.13
N ASN A 17 0.03 -3.74 -15.40
CA ASN A 17 -0.61 -4.45 -16.52
C ASN A 17 -0.50 -5.99 -16.44
N ASN A 18 0.31 -6.51 -15.53
CA ASN A 18 0.50 -7.95 -15.30
C ASN A 18 -0.19 -8.45 -14.03
N TYR A 19 -0.89 -7.60 -13.27
CA TYR A 19 -1.58 -8.03 -12.07
C TYR A 19 -2.75 -8.97 -12.42
N PRO A 20 -2.78 -10.20 -11.88
CA PRO A 20 -3.91 -11.10 -12.11
C PRO A 20 -5.18 -10.53 -11.48
N MET A 21 -6.24 -10.45 -12.28
CA MET A 21 -7.56 -10.03 -11.85
C MET A 21 -8.39 -11.21 -11.34
N LYS A 22 -9.00 -11.05 -10.17
CA LYS A 22 -9.90 -12.02 -9.55
C LYS A 22 -11.24 -11.34 -9.22
N PRO A 23 -12.33 -11.64 -9.96
CA PRO A 23 -13.66 -11.16 -9.62
C PRO A 23 -14.11 -11.67 -8.25
N TRP A 24 -14.87 -10.86 -7.52
CA TRP A 24 -15.43 -11.26 -6.24
C TRP A 24 -16.63 -12.18 -6.42
N LYS A 25 -16.86 -13.08 -5.45
CA LYS A 25 -17.97 -14.03 -5.47
C LYS A 25 -19.35 -13.35 -5.52
N ASN A 26 -19.47 -12.16 -4.93
CA ASN A 26 -20.70 -11.37 -4.91
C ASN A 26 -20.92 -10.53 -6.18
N GLY A 27 -19.95 -10.49 -7.11
CA GLY A 27 -20.04 -9.71 -8.36
C GLY A 27 -19.84 -8.20 -8.22
N GLN A 28 -19.71 -7.67 -7.00
CA GLN A 28 -19.71 -6.22 -6.72
C GLN A 28 -18.36 -5.52 -7.01
N GLY A 29 -17.36 -6.29 -7.42
CA GLY A 29 -16.01 -5.80 -7.65
C GLY A 29 -15.02 -6.88 -8.06
N SER A 30 -13.75 -6.50 -8.06
CA SER A 30 -12.63 -7.37 -8.41
C SER A 30 -11.38 -6.99 -7.63
N THR A 31 -10.43 -7.91 -7.54
CA THR A 31 -9.11 -7.67 -6.98
C THR A 31 -8.04 -7.86 -8.04
N LEU A 32 -7.14 -6.88 -8.19
CA LEU A 32 -5.86 -7.03 -8.89
C LEU A 32 -4.79 -7.33 -7.83
N GLU A 33 -4.19 -8.51 -7.86
CA GLU A 33 -3.16 -8.88 -6.89
C GLU A 33 -1.79 -8.38 -7.36
N ALA A 34 -1.13 -7.53 -6.58
CA ALA A 34 0.17 -6.96 -6.95
C ALA A 34 1.32 -7.86 -6.50
N ALA A 35 1.34 -8.21 -5.21
CA ALA A 35 2.33 -9.09 -4.62
C ALA A 35 1.81 -9.72 -3.33
N SER A 36 2.34 -10.89 -2.98
CA SER A 36 2.05 -11.57 -1.72
C SER A 36 3.27 -12.34 -1.25
N SER A 37 3.40 -12.53 0.07
CA SER A 37 4.44 -13.37 0.65
C SER A 37 4.04 -14.84 0.74
N CYS A 38 3.36 -15.37 -0.29
CA CYS A 38 3.06 -16.79 -0.39
C CYS A 38 4.30 -17.61 -0.01
N ASP A 39 4.09 -18.63 0.82
CA ASP A 39 5.16 -19.58 1.10
C ASP A 39 5.56 -20.33 -0.18
N GLN A 40 6.73 -20.97 -0.19
CA GLN A 40 7.25 -21.66 -1.37
C GLN A 40 6.34 -22.81 -1.88
N GLN A 41 5.26 -23.13 -1.17
CA GLN A 41 4.27 -24.14 -1.53
C GLN A 41 2.99 -23.54 -2.13
N GLY A 42 2.90 -22.21 -2.26
CA GLY A 42 1.75 -21.54 -2.88
C GLY A 42 0.49 -21.57 -2.01
N ASN A 43 0.61 -21.84 -0.71
CA ASN A 43 -0.54 -21.79 0.19
C ASN A 43 -0.97 -20.33 0.39
N ALA A 44 -2.29 -20.13 0.49
CA ALA A 44 -2.92 -18.83 0.72
C ALA A 44 -2.62 -18.21 2.11
N ASP A 45 -1.75 -18.83 2.90
CA ASP A 45 -1.30 -18.41 4.23
C ASP A 45 -0.10 -17.44 4.19
N GLY A 46 -0.05 -16.57 3.17
CA GLY A 46 0.97 -15.54 3.07
C GLY A 46 0.96 -14.58 4.28
N ARG A 47 2.13 -14.13 4.72
CA ARG A 47 2.28 -13.22 5.88
C ARG A 47 1.71 -11.82 5.59
N TRP A 48 1.71 -11.43 4.33
CA TRP A 48 1.17 -10.18 3.83
C TRP A 48 0.74 -10.29 2.36
N ARG A 49 -0.16 -9.41 1.94
CA ARG A 49 -0.63 -9.27 0.55
C ARG A 49 -0.86 -7.80 0.22
N VAL A 50 -0.41 -7.38 -0.96
CA VAL A 50 -0.71 -6.10 -1.60
C VAL A 50 -1.58 -6.33 -2.83
N SER A 51 -2.60 -5.50 -2.98
CA SER A 51 -3.60 -5.62 -4.03
C SER A 51 -4.26 -4.27 -4.32
N ILE A 52 -4.96 -4.17 -5.45
CA ILE A 52 -5.88 -3.09 -5.75
C ILE A 52 -7.30 -3.68 -5.78
N ALA A 53 -8.19 -3.15 -4.96
CA ALA A 53 -9.62 -3.44 -5.03
C ALA A 53 -10.29 -2.51 -6.03
N LEU A 54 -11.07 -3.07 -6.95
CA LEU A 54 -11.89 -2.36 -7.93
C LEU A 54 -13.35 -2.46 -7.47
N LEU A 55 -13.93 -1.35 -7.02
CA LEU A 55 -15.30 -1.29 -6.52
C LEU A 55 -16.23 -0.67 -7.57
N ASN A 56 -17.28 -1.41 -7.91
CA ASN A 56 -18.28 -0.96 -8.88
C ASN A 56 -19.68 -0.80 -8.27
N GLU A 57 -19.95 -1.49 -7.16
CA GLU A 57 -21.22 -1.41 -6.45
C GLU A 57 -20.99 -1.32 -4.93
N ASN A 58 -22.03 -0.90 -4.21
CA ASN A 58 -22.03 -0.96 -2.75
C ASN A 58 -21.71 -2.38 -2.31
N SER A 59 -20.81 -2.51 -1.34
CA SER A 59 -20.27 -3.82 -0.98
C SER A 59 -19.98 -3.93 0.51
N ALA A 60 -20.22 -5.13 1.04
CA ALA A 60 -19.70 -5.54 2.33
C ALA A 60 -18.32 -6.19 2.13
N TYR A 61 -17.37 -5.84 2.99
CA TYR A 61 -16.05 -6.43 2.93
C TYR A 61 -16.07 -7.86 3.47
N SER A 62 -15.21 -8.71 2.91
CA SER A 62 -15.01 -10.05 3.47
C SER A 62 -14.29 -9.97 4.82
N ASP A 63 -14.64 -10.89 5.71
CA ASP A 63 -13.96 -11.12 6.98
C ASP A 63 -12.56 -11.69 6.74
N PHE A 64 -11.57 -11.01 7.32
CA PHE A 64 -10.17 -11.43 7.38
C PHE A 64 -9.65 -11.34 8.82
N CYS A 65 -10.40 -11.89 9.78
CA CYS A 65 -9.99 -11.98 11.18
C CYS A 65 -8.55 -12.53 11.33
N GLY A 66 -7.76 -11.90 12.20
CA GLY A 66 -6.33 -12.21 12.40
C GLY A 66 -5.39 -11.54 11.40
N TYR A 67 -5.89 -10.59 10.60
CA TYR A 67 -5.09 -9.69 9.79
C TYR A 67 -5.34 -8.23 10.18
N THR A 68 -4.31 -7.40 10.10
CA THR A 68 -4.46 -5.95 10.06
C THR A 68 -4.53 -5.48 8.61
N ARG A 69 -5.45 -4.56 8.30
CA ARG A 69 -5.63 -3.99 6.96
C ARG A 69 -5.31 -2.50 6.93
N SER A 70 -4.62 -2.07 5.87
CA SER A 70 -4.50 -0.66 5.50
C SER A 70 -5.03 -0.47 4.08
N GLN A 71 -5.91 0.51 3.89
CA GLN A 71 -6.48 0.88 2.61
C GLN A 71 -6.21 2.34 2.30
N LEU A 72 -5.71 2.61 1.10
CA LEU A 72 -5.55 3.96 0.58
C LEU A 72 -6.38 4.08 -0.70
N MET A 73 -7.26 5.08 -0.77
CA MET A 73 -8.07 5.32 -1.96
C MET A 73 -7.20 5.89 -3.08
N LEU A 74 -7.19 5.27 -4.26
CA LEU A 74 -6.35 5.67 -5.38
C LEU A 74 -7.09 6.58 -6.34
N GLU A 75 -8.28 6.17 -6.76
CA GLU A 75 -9.06 6.83 -7.82
C GLU A 75 -10.56 6.66 -7.57
N GLY A 76 -11.35 7.58 -8.14
CA GLY A 76 -12.81 7.55 -8.14
C GLY A 76 -13.47 8.60 -7.24
N GLU A 77 -14.80 8.64 -7.30
CA GLU A 77 -15.62 9.52 -6.45
C GLU A 77 -15.50 9.14 -4.97
N PRO A 78 -15.58 10.10 -4.03
CA PRO A 78 -15.53 9.82 -2.61
C PRO A 78 -16.54 8.76 -2.19
N VAL A 79 -16.10 7.83 -1.35
CA VAL A 79 -16.92 6.74 -0.82
C VAL A 79 -17.16 6.92 0.66
N THR A 80 -18.20 6.28 1.19
CA THR A 80 -18.40 6.22 2.63
C THR A 80 -18.23 4.81 3.13
N LEU A 81 -17.33 4.63 4.10
CA LEU A 81 -17.13 3.38 4.81
C LEU A 81 -17.82 3.47 6.18
N THR A 82 -18.67 2.51 6.48
CA THR A 82 -19.15 2.27 7.85
C THR A 82 -18.36 1.10 8.41
N VAL A 83 -17.62 1.32 9.50
CA VAL A 83 -16.77 0.33 10.15
C VAL A 83 -17.31 0.05 11.56
N GLN A 84 -17.68 -1.19 11.83
CA GLN A 84 -17.99 -1.66 13.17
C GLN A 84 -16.73 -2.18 13.83
N GLN A 85 -16.23 -1.47 14.84
CA GLN A 85 -15.09 -1.91 15.62
C GLN A 85 -15.51 -3.01 16.59
N SER A 86 -14.55 -3.85 16.99
CA SER A 86 -14.77 -4.91 17.98
C SER A 86 -15.21 -4.39 19.36
N SER A 87 -15.01 -3.09 19.64
CA SER A 87 -15.55 -2.40 20.83
C SER A 87 -17.06 -2.16 20.78
N GLY A 88 -17.73 -2.45 19.65
CA GLY A 88 -19.15 -2.14 19.40
C GLY A 88 -19.39 -0.69 18.95
N THR A 89 -18.34 0.07 18.67
CA THR A 89 -18.46 1.45 18.16
C THR A 89 -18.54 1.44 16.64
N GLU A 90 -19.58 2.07 16.10
CA GLU A 90 -19.69 2.35 14.68
C GLU A 90 -18.94 3.65 14.34
N GLN A 91 -18.16 3.62 13.25
CA GLN A 91 -17.55 4.82 12.69
C GLN A 91 -17.90 4.94 11.21
N ARG A 92 -18.43 6.10 10.82
CA ARG A 92 -18.67 6.48 9.41
C ARG A 92 -17.51 7.34 8.93
N ILE A 93 -16.85 6.92 7.87
CA ILE A 93 -15.60 7.50 7.34
C ILE A 93 -15.81 7.83 5.88
N VAL A 94 -15.62 9.09 5.49
CA VAL A 94 -15.61 9.47 4.08
C VAL A 94 -14.18 9.35 3.57
N MET A 95 -13.97 8.47 2.60
CA MET A 95 -12.69 8.31 1.92
C MET A 95 -12.74 9.08 0.60
N GLN A 96 -11.73 9.89 0.35
CA GLN A 96 -11.46 10.53 -0.94
C GLN A 96 -10.08 10.07 -1.43
N PRO A 97 -9.68 10.32 -2.70
CA PRO A 97 -8.35 9.96 -3.16
C PRO A 97 -7.28 10.38 -2.15
N LEU A 98 -6.40 9.42 -1.87
CA LEU A 98 -5.31 9.48 -0.92
C LEU A 98 -5.67 9.42 0.57
N SER A 99 -6.96 9.38 0.93
CA SER A 99 -7.36 8.99 2.29
C SER A 99 -6.81 7.61 2.63
N LEU A 100 -6.18 7.50 3.80
CA LEU A 100 -5.68 6.24 4.36
C LEU A 100 -6.54 5.82 5.53
N LEU A 101 -6.97 4.56 5.54
CA LEU A 101 -7.67 3.93 6.65
C LEU A 101 -6.94 2.65 7.07
N ARG A 102 -6.63 2.54 8.36
CA ARG A 102 -6.13 1.30 8.97
C ARG A 102 -7.20 0.73 9.91
N PHE A 103 -7.48 -0.56 9.80
CA PHE A 103 -8.53 -1.22 10.57
C PHE A 103 -8.24 -2.71 10.77
N ASP A 104 -8.92 -3.30 11.75
CA ASP A 104 -8.90 -4.75 12.01
C ASP A 104 -9.55 -5.51 10.85
N GLY A 105 -8.93 -6.60 10.39
CA GLY A 105 -9.42 -7.38 9.26
C GLY A 105 -10.71 -8.13 9.52
N GLY A 106 -11.06 -8.38 10.78
CA GLY A 106 -12.34 -8.93 11.21
C GLY A 106 -13.40 -7.88 11.54
N ALA A 107 -13.11 -6.58 11.39
CA ALA A 107 -14.14 -5.55 11.51
C ALA A 107 -15.19 -5.69 10.39
N GLU A 108 -16.46 -5.53 10.74
CA GLU A 108 -17.51 -5.46 9.73
C GLU A 108 -17.44 -4.11 9.02
N VAL A 109 -17.26 -4.13 7.70
CA VAL A 109 -17.15 -2.91 6.89
C VAL A 109 -18.14 -2.95 5.74
N CYS A 110 -18.95 -1.90 5.64
CA CYS A 110 -19.83 -1.63 4.52
C CYS A 110 -19.32 -0.40 3.76
N CYS A 111 -19.29 -0.50 2.43
CA CYS A 111 -18.87 0.57 1.53
C CYS A 111 -20.05 1.04 0.68
N ASP A 112 -20.41 2.32 0.85
CA ASP A 112 -21.38 3.04 0.04
C ASP A 112 -20.65 3.84 -1.05
N LEU A 113 -20.92 3.52 -2.32
CA LEU A 113 -20.39 4.23 -3.48
C LEU A 113 -21.35 5.31 -3.96
N ARG A 114 -20.79 6.41 -4.45
CA ARG A 114 -21.53 7.42 -5.22
C ARG A 114 -21.55 7.12 -6.72
N ALA A 115 -20.50 6.47 -7.21
CA ALA A 115 -20.31 6.07 -8.59
C ALA A 115 -19.41 4.81 -8.66
N PRO A 116 -19.52 3.99 -9.73
CA PRO A 116 -18.63 2.85 -9.94
C PRO A 116 -17.21 3.31 -10.29
N GLY A 117 -16.26 2.36 -10.33
CA GLY A 117 -14.90 2.60 -10.82
C GLY A 117 -13.94 3.14 -9.75
N VAL A 118 -14.23 2.92 -8.47
CA VAL A 118 -13.32 3.29 -7.38
C VAL A 118 -12.18 2.26 -7.28
N LYS A 119 -10.95 2.75 -7.14
CA LYS A 119 -9.76 1.91 -6.90
C LYS A 119 -9.21 2.16 -5.51
N MET A 120 -8.93 1.10 -4.77
CA MET A 120 -8.27 1.18 -3.47
C MET A 120 -7.03 0.31 -3.43
N PHE A 121 -5.89 0.90 -3.07
CA PHE A 121 -4.74 0.13 -2.61
C PHE A 121 -5.13 -0.57 -1.31
N ASN A 122 -4.87 -1.87 -1.23
CA ASN A 122 -5.21 -2.70 -0.09
C ASN A 122 -3.99 -3.54 0.31
N LEU A 123 -3.50 -3.29 1.52
CA LEU A 123 -2.43 -4.02 2.18
C LEU A 123 -3.01 -4.77 3.38
N MET A 124 -2.61 -6.03 3.51
CA MET A 124 -3.00 -6.89 4.62
C MET A 124 -1.76 -7.57 5.18
N SER A 125 -1.63 -7.64 6.51
CA SER A 125 -0.60 -8.43 7.19
C SER A 125 -1.21 -9.29 8.28
N ARG A 126 -0.73 -10.53 8.43
CA ARG A 126 -1.21 -11.46 9.44
C ARG A 126 -0.57 -11.13 10.80
N ASP A 127 -1.40 -10.83 11.80
CA ASP A 127 -0.96 -10.16 13.03
C ASP A 127 0.10 -10.94 13.81
N ASN A 128 0.01 -12.27 13.79
CA ASN A 128 0.94 -13.15 14.49
C ASN A 128 2.19 -13.54 13.66
N LYS A 129 2.35 -12.99 12.45
CA LYS A 129 3.49 -13.31 11.56
C LYS A 129 4.34 -12.11 11.21
N THR A 130 3.73 -10.95 10.94
CA THR A 130 4.45 -9.74 10.55
C THR A 130 3.59 -8.50 10.78
N SER A 131 4.22 -7.35 10.83
CA SER A 131 3.55 -6.05 10.88
C SER A 131 3.83 -5.27 9.59
N HIS A 132 3.06 -4.21 9.36
CA HIS A 132 3.36 -3.26 8.30
C HIS A 132 3.19 -1.83 8.77
N VAL A 133 3.99 -0.94 8.20
CA VAL A 133 3.84 0.52 8.26
C VAL A 133 3.69 1.02 6.83
N LEU A 134 2.66 1.82 6.58
CA LEU A 134 2.39 2.43 5.29
C LEU A 134 2.54 3.94 5.43
N GLU A 135 3.38 4.52 4.59
CA GLU A 135 3.58 5.96 4.46
C GLU A 135 3.28 6.35 3.02
N ALA A 136 2.41 7.34 2.84
CA ALA A 136 2.20 7.93 1.54
C ALA A 136 3.26 9.02 1.33
N LEU A 137 4.11 8.82 0.33
CA LEU A 137 5.18 9.75 -0.05
C LEU A 137 4.69 10.64 -1.18
N TYR A 138 4.62 11.93 -0.89
CA TYR A 138 4.41 13.00 -1.87
C TYR A 138 5.64 13.87 -1.84
N SER A 139 6.45 13.80 -2.88
CA SER A 139 7.71 14.50 -2.90
C SER A 139 7.65 15.71 -3.82
N ALA A 140 7.74 16.88 -3.18
CA ALA A 140 8.32 18.11 -3.72
C ALA A 140 9.84 18.21 -3.40
N ASP A 141 10.40 17.24 -2.67
CA ASP A 141 11.80 17.20 -2.18
C ASP A 141 12.48 15.90 -2.61
N LEU A 142 12.87 15.83 -3.89
CA LEU A 142 13.59 14.71 -4.46
C LEU A 142 15.12 14.94 -4.42
N PRO A 143 15.93 13.88 -4.23
CA PRO A 143 15.55 12.46 -4.12
C PRO A 143 15.10 12.05 -2.71
N ALA A 144 14.01 11.28 -2.62
CA ALA A 144 13.58 10.69 -1.35
C ALA A 144 14.37 9.41 -1.03
N ARG A 145 14.74 9.22 0.25
CA ARG A 145 15.49 8.07 0.73
C ARG A 145 14.74 7.36 1.87
N PRO A 146 13.84 6.43 1.54
CA PRO A 146 13.12 5.69 2.57
C PRO A 146 14.10 4.87 3.42
N ASP A 147 13.78 4.72 4.71
CA ASP A 147 14.51 3.81 5.58
C ASP A 147 14.42 2.38 5.02
N SER A 148 15.57 1.74 4.91
CA SER A 148 15.74 0.42 4.29
C SER A 148 15.62 -0.69 5.34
N SER A 149 14.78 -0.52 6.35
CA SER A 149 14.64 -1.47 7.45
C SER A 149 13.56 -2.52 7.19
N GLY A 150 13.69 -3.65 7.88
CA GLY A 150 12.67 -4.69 7.96
C GLY A 150 12.82 -5.86 7.01
N GLU A 151 11.76 -6.66 6.90
CA GLU A 151 11.74 -7.88 6.08
C GLU A 151 11.62 -7.57 4.59
N ALA A 152 10.81 -6.56 4.23
CA ALA A 152 10.65 -6.09 2.87
C ALA A 152 10.26 -4.61 2.83
N LEU A 153 10.75 -3.89 1.84
CA LEU A 153 10.29 -2.56 1.47
C LEU A 153 9.52 -2.64 0.15
N LEU A 154 8.29 -2.13 0.13
CA LEU A 154 7.43 -2.09 -1.04
C LEU A 154 7.25 -0.63 -1.45
N ILE A 155 7.47 -0.32 -2.72
CA ILE A 155 7.33 1.02 -3.30
C ILE A 155 6.29 0.91 -4.42
N PHE A 156 5.07 1.40 -4.14
CA PHE A 156 3.95 1.38 -5.08
C PHE A 156 3.76 2.77 -5.67
N THR A 157 3.90 2.91 -6.98
CA THR A 157 3.94 4.22 -7.63
C THR A 157 2.55 4.76 -7.96
N LEU A 158 2.33 6.05 -7.74
CA LEU A 158 1.09 6.75 -8.08
C LEU A 158 1.28 7.65 -9.31
N SER A 159 2.49 8.18 -9.52
CA SER A 159 2.91 8.88 -10.73
C SER A 159 3.37 7.91 -11.84
N THR A 160 3.38 8.37 -13.09
CA THR A 160 3.77 7.57 -14.27
C THR A 160 5.26 7.56 -14.61
N ASN A 161 6.05 8.47 -14.04
CA ASN A 161 7.45 8.73 -14.42
C ASN A 161 8.40 8.59 -13.22
N VAL A 162 8.32 7.47 -12.51
CA VAL A 162 9.13 7.26 -11.30
C VAL A 162 10.38 6.44 -11.63
N GLU A 163 11.53 6.98 -11.29
CA GLU A 163 12.81 6.26 -11.30
C GLU A 163 13.20 5.89 -9.87
N LEU A 164 13.52 4.62 -9.68
CA LEU A 164 14.03 4.07 -8.43
C LEU A 164 15.46 3.61 -8.63
N GLN A 165 16.34 3.96 -7.69
CA GLN A 165 17.67 3.35 -7.57
C GLN A 165 17.72 2.51 -6.30
N VAL A 166 18.18 1.28 -6.43
CA VAL A 166 18.50 0.39 -5.29
C VAL A 166 19.96 -0.02 -5.45
N GLY A 167 20.82 0.53 -4.60
CA GLY A 167 22.27 0.42 -4.77
C GLY A 167 22.72 1.01 -6.10
N GLN A 168 23.21 0.17 -7.02
CA GLN A 168 23.64 0.59 -8.36
C GLN A 168 22.60 0.29 -9.46
N GLN A 169 21.49 -0.38 -9.13
CA GLN A 169 20.50 -0.78 -10.12
C GLN A 169 19.36 0.23 -10.20
N GLY A 170 19.04 0.66 -11.42
CA GLY A 170 17.92 1.56 -11.73
C GLY A 170 16.67 0.80 -12.19
N TYR A 171 15.50 1.33 -11.86
CA TYR A 171 14.20 0.81 -12.25
C TYR A 171 13.26 1.95 -12.64
N SER A 172 12.65 1.83 -13.81
CA SER A 172 11.61 2.75 -14.29
C SER A 172 10.23 2.15 -14.04
N LEU A 173 9.41 2.85 -13.25
CA LEU A 173 8.10 2.39 -12.82
C LEU A 173 6.99 3.29 -13.38
N GLY A 174 6.00 2.66 -13.99
CA GLY A 174 4.75 3.30 -14.39
C GLY A 174 3.81 3.48 -13.21
N GLN A 175 2.66 4.12 -13.43
CA GLN A 175 1.62 4.23 -12.41
C GLN A 175 1.10 2.85 -11.99
N PHE A 176 0.96 2.64 -10.69
CA PHE A 176 0.52 1.42 -10.02
C PHE A 176 1.45 0.21 -10.13
N ASP A 177 2.66 0.40 -10.67
CA ASP A 177 3.72 -0.58 -10.52
C ASP A 177 4.15 -0.69 -9.05
N LEU A 178 4.70 -1.85 -8.69
CA LEU A 178 5.23 -2.12 -7.37
C LEU A 178 6.66 -2.64 -7.47
N LEU A 179 7.61 -1.96 -6.83
CA LEU A 179 8.93 -2.51 -6.55
C LEU A 179 8.95 -3.13 -5.15
N GLU A 180 9.28 -4.41 -5.07
CA GLU A 180 9.50 -5.15 -3.83
C GLU A 180 11.01 -5.34 -3.65
N VAL A 181 11.56 -4.84 -2.54
CA VAL A 181 12.94 -5.05 -2.12
C VAL A 181 12.93 -5.92 -0.87
N GLN A 182 13.30 -7.19 -0.99
CA GLN A 182 13.39 -8.09 0.16
C GLN A 182 14.71 -7.91 0.89
N GLN A 183 14.68 -7.97 2.22
CA GLN A 183 15.84 -7.73 3.08
C GLN A 183 16.58 -6.43 2.70
N PRO A 184 15.88 -5.27 2.72
CA PRO A 184 16.42 -4.01 2.25
C PRO A 184 17.57 -3.46 3.14
N GLU A 185 17.86 -4.07 4.29
CA GLU A 185 18.84 -3.55 5.26
C GLU A 185 20.21 -3.31 4.62
N GLY A 186 20.72 -2.08 4.77
CA GLY A 186 21.99 -1.65 4.19
C GLY A 186 21.93 -1.19 2.72
N GLN A 187 20.76 -1.29 2.06
CA GLN A 187 20.59 -0.76 0.70
C GLN A 187 20.31 0.74 0.72
N VAL A 188 21.03 1.49 -0.12
CA VAL A 188 20.65 2.88 -0.41
C VAL A 188 19.55 2.84 -1.47
N ILE A 189 18.38 3.37 -1.11
CA ILE A 189 17.21 3.42 -1.98
C ILE A 189 16.89 4.89 -2.24
N CYS A 190 16.82 5.27 -3.51
CA CYS A 190 16.48 6.63 -3.93
C CYS A 190 15.26 6.59 -4.85
N VAL A 191 14.27 7.42 -4.56
CA VAL A 191 13.10 7.66 -5.40
C VAL A 191 13.22 9.04 -6.05
N GLN A 192 13.01 9.14 -7.36
CA GLN A 192 13.08 10.40 -8.12
C GLN A 192 12.17 10.41 -9.35
N SER A 193 11.96 11.59 -9.94
CA SER A 193 11.25 11.76 -11.22
C SER A 193 12.21 11.51 -12.38
N ALA A 194 11.75 10.81 -13.41
CA ALA A 194 12.49 10.63 -14.66
C ALA A 194 12.71 11.96 -15.42
N VAL A 195 11.78 12.91 -15.27
CA VAL A 195 11.69 14.14 -16.08
C VAL A 195 11.73 15.43 -15.24
N GLY A 196 12.02 15.32 -13.95
CA GLY A 196 11.81 16.40 -12.98
C GLY A 196 10.35 16.56 -12.55
N GLY A 197 10.09 17.39 -11.54
CA GLY A 197 8.75 17.58 -10.98
C GLY A 197 8.33 16.53 -9.94
N ASP A 198 7.09 16.63 -9.48
CA ASP A 198 6.60 15.91 -8.32
C ASP A 198 6.39 14.41 -8.59
N VAL A 199 6.77 13.60 -7.60
CA VAL A 199 6.53 12.15 -7.60
C VAL A 199 5.67 11.79 -6.41
N SER A 200 4.69 10.93 -6.66
CA SER A 200 3.86 10.31 -5.63
C SER A 200 4.02 8.80 -5.65
N ALA A 201 4.20 8.22 -4.46
CA ALA A 201 4.34 6.79 -4.25
C ALA A 201 3.88 6.41 -2.83
N ILE A 202 3.50 5.17 -2.62
CA ILE A 202 3.25 4.58 -1.31
C ILE A 202 4.48 3.77 -0.93
N ILE A 203 5.05 4.06 0.24
CA ILE A 203 6.16 3.33 0.82
C ILE A 203 5.61 2.45 1.94
N VAL A 204 5.82 1.13 1.81
CA VAL A 204 5.39 0.15 2.82
C VAL A 204 6.61 -0.56 3.36
N ARG A 205 6.79 -0.53 4.68
CA ARG A 205 7.76 -1.36 5.38
C ARG A 205 7.04 -2.55 5.99
N ILE A 206 7.48 -3.76 5.64
CA ILE A 206 7.01 -5.03 6.19
C ILE A 206 8.01 -5.50 7.23
N GLY A 207 7.51 -5.89 8.41
CA GLY A 207 8.28 -6.50 9.48
C GLY A 207 9.38 -5.58 10.02
N GLY A 208 9.09 -4.82 11.06
CA GLY A 208 10.05 -3.95 11.74
C GLY A 208 9.52 -3.48 13.09
N SER A 209 10.40 -3.11 14.02
CA SER A 209 10.00 -2.43 15.24
C SER A 209 9.53 -1.03 14.88
N SER A 210 8.22 -0.80 14.90
CA SER A 210 7.64 0.51 14.66
C SER A 210 8.26 1.55 15.58
N SER A 211 8.87 2.61 15.05
CA SER A 211 8.82 3.91 15.71
C SER A 211 7.42 4.48 15.49
N LEU A 212 6.49 3.98 16.31
CA LEU A 212 5.09 4.40 16.50
C LEU A 212 4.15 4.32 15.26
N PRO A 213 2.89 3.88 15.44
CA PRO A 213 1.87 4.04 14.42
C PRO A 213 1.55 5.53 14.25
N LEU A 214 1.51 6.02 13.01
CA LEU A 214 0.80 7.26 12.71
C LEU A 214 -0.64 7.09 13.19
N LYS A 215 -1.14 8.06 13.97
CA LYS A 215 -2.54 8.03 14.41
C LYS A 215 -3.44 8.11 13.17
N PRO A 216 -4.63 7.45 13.19
CA PRO A 216 -5.59 7.51 12.07
C PRO A 216 -5.87 8.94 11.58
N ASP A 217 -5.83 9.91 12.48
CA ASP A 217 -6.14 11.32 12.20
C ASP A 217 -4.97 12.13 11.61
N GLU A 218 -3.74 11.62 11.65
CA GLU A 218 -2.55 12.37 11.22
C GLU A 218 -2.23 12.23 9.72
N VAL A 219 -2.75 11.21 9.05
CA VAL A 219 -2.54 11.02 7.59
C VAL A 219 -3.57 11.80 6.77
N SER A 220 -4.78 12.03 7.31
CA SER A 220 -5.87 12.70 6.57
C SER A 220 -5.69 14.22 6.48
N ASN A 221 -5.17 14.87 7.53
CA ASN A 221 -5.21 16.34 7.61
C ASN A 221 -4.04 17.05 6.90
N ASN A 222 -2.94 16.36 6.62
CA ASN A 222 -1.80 16.97 5.93
C ASN A 222 -1.87 16.84 4.40
N LEU A 223 -2.82 16.04 3.89
CA LEU A 223 -2.78 15.58 2.51
C LEU A 223 -3.75 16.31 1.58
N ALA A 224 -4.97 16.59 2.05
CA ALA A 224 -5.93 17.42 1.29
C ALA A 224 -5.44 18.87 1.16
N ALA A 225 -4.84 19.42 2.22
CA ALA A 225 -4.37 20.81 2.25
C ALA A 225 -3.17 21.10 1.32
N LYS A 226 -2.37 20.07 0.97
CA LYS A 226 -1.23 20.22 0.06
C LYS A 226 -1.63 20.18 -1.42
N LEU A 227 -2.83 19.67 -1.75
CA LEU A 227 -3.32 19.53 -3.12
C LEU A 227 -4.22 20.68 -3.58
N GLU A 228 -4.80 21.47 -2.67
CA GLU A 228 -5.49 22.72 -3.04
C GLU A 228 -4.52 23.82 -3.53
N GLN A 229 -3.21 23.55 -3.51
CA GLN A 229 -2.16 24.47 -3.95
C GLN A 229 -1.40 24.00 -5.21
N LEU A 230 -1.84 22.90 -5.85
CA LEU A 230 -1.37 22.41 -7.15
C LEU A 230 -2.48 22.55 -8.20
#